data_AF-A0A396Z6M4-F1
#
_entry.id   AF-A0A396Z6M4-F1
#
_cell.length_a   1.000
_cell.length_b   1.000
_cell.length_c   1.000
_cell.angle_alpha   90.00
_cell.angle_beta   90.00
_cell.angle_gamma   90.00
#
_symmetry.space_group_name_H-M   'P 1'
#
loop_
_entity.id
_entity.type
_entity.pdbx_description
1 polymer ?
#
loop_
_entity_poly.entity_id
_entity_poly.type
_entity_poly.pdbx_seq_one_letter_code
_entity_poly.pdbx_strand_id
1 'polypeptide(L)'
;MVKKEKQGSRSSQEKPKIFTTSFASVYPLYIQKAERKGRTKEEVDTIICWLTGYVGKELKKQIEKGVSFEEFFDQAPQMNQNVTLIKGMICGYRVEEIEDDLMRKIRYLDKLIDELAKGKSMEKILRGSNP
;
A
#
# COMPACT_ATOMS: atom_id res chain seq x y z
N MET A 1 5.79 -49.32 -29.15
CA MET A 1 6.96 -48.73 -28.46
C MET A 1 6.61 -47.29 -28.13
N VAL A 2 6.58 -46.98 -26.84
CA VAL A 2 6.12 -45.72 -26.26
C VAL A 2 7.10 -44.59 -26.57
N LYS A 3 6.61 -43.45 -27.06
CA LYS A 3 7.24 -42.16 -26.77
C LYS A 3 6.15 -41.20 -26.29
N LYS A 4 6.06 -41.11 -24.96
CA LYS A 4 5.41 -40.00 -24.24
C LYS A 4 6.30 -38.79 -24.46
N GLU A 5 5.76 -37.70 -25.02
CA GLU A 5 6.34 -36.38 -24.85
C GLU A 5 5.52 -35.61 -23.82
N LYS A 6 6.26 -35.16 -22.81
CA LYS A 6 5.77 -34.48 -21.61
C LYS A 6 5.59 -32.99 -21.90
N GLN A 7 4.47 -32.46 -21.39
CA GLN A 7 4.32 -31.15 -20.73
C GLN A 7 5.06 -29.94 -21.31
N GLY A 8 4.29 -29.06 -21.96
CA GLY A 8 4.55 -27.62 -21.99
C GLY A 8 3.86 -26.95 -20.80
N SER A 9 4.67 -26.37 -19.91
CA SER A 9 4.30 -25.68 -18.67
C SER A 9 3.33 -24.51 -18.89
N ARG A 10 2.22 -24.49 -18.14
CA ARG A 10 1.34 -23.32 -18.01
C ARG A 10 1.98 -22.39 -16.99
N SER A 11 2.78 -21.43 -17.43
CA SER A 11 3.27 -20.34 -16.58
C SER A 11 2.08 -19.43 -16.21
N SER A 12 1.33 -19.82 -15.19
CA SER A 12 0.47 -18.89 -14.49
C SER A 12 1.41 -18.00 -13.68
N GLN A 13 1.56 -16.73 -14.05
CA GLN A 13 2.22 -15.78 -13.15
C GLN A 13 1.35 -15.71 -11.88
N GLU A 14 1.79 -16.39 -10.83
CA GLU A 14 1.12 -16.29 -9.54
C GLU A 14 1.33 -14.88 -9.01
N LYS A 15 0.24 -14.10 -8.98
CA LYS A 15 0.24 -12.77 -8.38
C LYS A 15 0.67 -12.87 -6.92
N PRO A 16 1.52 -11.96 -6.40
CA PRO A 16 1.81 -11.87 -4.98
C PRO A 16 0.51 -11.85 -4.17
N LYS A 17 0.41 -12.70 -3.14
CA LYS A 17 -0.81 -12.85 -2.32
C LYS A 17 -1.37 -11.52 -1.82
N ILE A 18 -0.47 -10.58 -1.50
CA ILE A 18 -0.83 -9.24 -1.01
C ILE A 18 -1.72 -8.46 -1.98
N PHE A 19 -1.62 -8.69 -3.29
CA PHE A 19 -2.45 -7.99 -4.29
C PHE A 19 -3.92 -8.34 -4.13
N THR A 20 -4.20 -9.61 -3.82
CA THR A 20 -5.55 -10.14 -3.63
C THR A 20 -6.04 -10.04 -2.19
N THR A 21 -5.19 -9.66 -1.24
CA THR A 21 -5.59 -9.47 0.16
C THR A 21 -6.55 -8.29 0.26
N SER A 22 -7.62 -8.46 1.04
CA SER A 22 -8.56 -7.37 1.33
C SER A 22 -7.86 -6.21 2.04
N PHE A 23 -8.02 -4.99 1.53
CA PHE A 23 -7.52 -3.78 2.20
C PHE A 23 -8.14 -3.63 3.59
N ALA A 24 -9.43 -3.95 3.72
CA ALA A 24 -10.18 -3.83 4.97
C ALA A 24 -9.66 -4.74 6.08
N SER A 25 -9.03 -5.88 5.76
CA SER A 25 -8.44 -6.76 6.78
C SER A 25 -7.08 -6.25 7.27
N VAL A 26 -6.36 -5.48 6.45
CA VAL A 26 -5.05 -4.91 6.79
C VAL A 26 -5.17 -3.53 7.42
N TYR A 27 -6.17 -2.74 7.05
CA TYR A 27 -6.37 -1.38 7.56
C TYR A 27 -6.38 -1.26 9.10
N PRO A 28 -7.09 -2.13 9.87
CA PRO A 28 -7.02 -2.11 11.34
C PRO A 28 -5.61 -2.36 11.88
N LEU A 29 -4.74 -3.08 11.15
CA LEU A 29 -3.37 -3.35 11.57
C LEU A 29 -2.48 -2.11 11.42
N TYR A 30 -2.73 -1.26 10.42
CA TYR A 30 -2.06 0.03 10.28
C TYR A 30 -2.42 0.97 11.44
N ILE A 31 -3.71 1.05 11.79
CA ILE A 31 -4.18 1.82 12.94
C ILE A 31 -3.52 1.32 14.22
N GLN A 32 -3.60 0.03 14.52
CA GLN A 32 -2.99 -0.55 15.72
C GLN A 32 -1.47 -0.31 15.78
N LYS A 33 -0.76 -0.37 14.64
CA LYS A 33 0.68 -0.07 14.58
C LYS A 33 0.95 1.39 14.97
N ALA A 34 0.13 2.32 14.51
CA ALA A 34 0.21 3.74 14.83
C ALA A 34 -0.14 4.00 16.32
N GLU A 35 -1.25 3.47 16.80
CA GLU A 35 -1.73 3.65 18.18
C GLU A 35 -0.73 3.13 19.22
N ARG A 36 -0.06 2.00 18.97
CA ARG A 36 1.04 1.49 19.82
C ARG A 36 2.22 2.46 19.95
N LYS A 37 2.26 3.52 19.14
CA LYS A 37 3.29 4.57 19.12
C LYS A 37 2.73 5.94 19.48
N GLY A 38 1.53 5.99 20.07
CA GLY A 38 0.87 7.23 20.47
C GLY A 38 0.36 8.08 19.30
N ARG A 39 0.19 7.46 18.13
CA ARG A 39 -0.37 8.08 16.93
C ARG A 39 -1.83 7.74 16.76
N THR A 40 -2.56 8.46 15.92
CA THR A 40 -4.01 8.33 15.81
C THR A 40 -4.46 7.69 14.50
N LYS A 41 -5.71 7.22 14.48
CA LYS A 41 -6.38 6.76 13.27
C LYS A 41 -6.46 7.86 12.21
N GLU A 42 -6.70 9.10 12.62
CA GLU A 42 -6.83 10.25 11.71
C GLU A 42 -5.52 10.52 10.97
N GLU A 43 -4.36 10.34 11.62
CA GLU A 43 -3.06 10.43 10.95
C GLU A 43 -2.89 9.33 9.90
N VAL A 44 -3.33 8.10 10.19
CA VAL A 44 -3.32 6.97 9.24
C VAL A 44 -4.23 7.27 8.05
N ASP A 45 -5.45 7.74 8.29
CA ASP A 45 -6.40 8.11 7.23
C ASP A 45 -5.84 9.24 6.36
N THR A 46 -5.23 10.25 6.98
CA THR A 46 -4.59 11.37 6.27
C THR A 46 -3.49 10.88 5.34
N ILE A 47 -2.64 9.95 5.80
CA ILE A 47 -1.60 9.34 4.97
C ILE A 47 -2.21 8.60 3.77
N ILE A 48 -3.24 7.80 3.99
CA ILE A 48 -3.87 7.00 2.93
C ILE A 48 -4.53 7.93 1.90
N CYS A 49 -5.29 8.92 2.36
CA CYS A 49 -5.92 9.94 1.50
C CYS A 49 -4.88 10.72 0.72
N TRP A 50 -3.81 11.20 1.38
CA TRP A 50 -2.71 11.89 0.71
C TRP A 50 -2.04 11.03 -0.36
N LEU A 51 -1.87 9.73 -0.12
CA LEU A 51 -1.21 8.81 -1.07
C LEU A 51 -2.08 8.56 -2.31
N THR A 52 -3.37 8.33 -2.10
CA THR A 52 -4.29 7.74 -3.09
C THR A 52 -5.27 8.72 -3.73
N GLY A 53 -5.43 9.90 -3.13
CA GLY A 53 -6.41 10.89 -3.55
C GLY A 53 -7.84 10.60 -3.09
N TYR A 54 -8.08 9.52 -2.35
CA TYR A 54 -9.38 9.29 -1.71
C TYR A 54 -9.70 10.41 -0.72
N VAL A 55 -10.98 10.78 -0.61
CA VAL A 55 -11.49 11.58 0.52
C VAL A 55 -12.20 10.69 1.54
N GLY A 56 -12.32 11.13 2.79
CA GLY A 56 -12.71 10.26 3.92
C GLY A 56 -13.96 9.37 3.71
N LYS A 57 -14.99 9.86 2.97
CA LYS A 57 -16.18 9.04 2.62
C LYS A 57 -15.86 7.94 1.60
N GLU A 58 -14.97 8.19 0.65
CA GLU A 58 -14.55 7.23 -0.37
C GLU A 58 -13.66 6.16 0.23
N LEU A 59 -12.68 6.57 1.07
CA LEU A 59 -11.84 5.62 1.80
C LEU A 59 -12.70 4.69 2.65
N LYS A 60 -13.66 5.24 3.41
CA LYS A 60 -14.61 4.45 4.19
C LYS A 60 -15.40 3.46 3.31
N LYS A 61 -15.88 3.90 2.15
CA LYS A 61 -16.60 3.04 1.20
C LYS A 61 -15.73 1.88 0.70
N GLN A 62 -14.45 2.11 0.43
CA GLN A 62 -13.54 1.02 0.01
C GLN A 62 -13.29 0.02 1.14
N ILE A 63 -13.14 0.50 2.38
CA ILE A 63 -13.02 -0.37 3.56
C ILE A 63 -14.30 -1.20 3.75
N GLU A 64 -15.48 -0.60 3.67
CA GLU A 64 -16.77 -1.31 3.81
C GLU A 64 -17.00 -2.35 2.71
N LYS A 65 -16.58 -2.06 1.47
CA LYS A 65 -16.65 -3.01 0.35
C LYS A 65 -15.70 -4.19 0.51
N GLY A 66 -14.64 -4.06 1.31
CA GLY A 66 -13.66 -5.13 1.48
C GLY A 66 -12.80 -5.42 0.24
N VAL A 67 -12.63 -4.43 -0.66
CA VAL A 67 -11.87 -4.59 -1.91
C VAL A 67 -10.43 -5.06 -1.67
N SER A 68 -9.86 -5.76 -2.65
CA SER A 68 -8.46 -6.17 -2.62
C SER A 68 -7.50 -4.97 -2.74
N PHE A 69 -6.21 -5.15 -2.42
CA PHE A 69 -5.21 -4.09 -2.63
C PHE A 69 -5.09 -3.68 -4.11
N GLU A 70 -5.17 -4.64 -5.02
CA GLU A 70 -5.21 -4.38 -6.47
C GLU A 70 -6.35 -3.43 -6.81
N GLU A 71 -7.59 -3.81 -6.46
CA GLU A 71 -8.77 -2.99 -6.70
C GLU A 71 -8.73 -1.64 -5.96
N PHE A 72 -8.19 -1.60 -4.74
CA PHE A 72 -8.08 -0.39 -3.93
C PHE A 72 -7.21 0.66 -4.62
N PHE A 73 -6.06 0.25 -5.17
CA PHE A 73 -5.14 1.14 -5.88
C PHE A 73 -5.55 1.41 -7.33
N ASP A 74 -6.25 0.49 -7.98
CA ASP A 74 -6.80 0.71 -9.33
C ASP A 74 -7.99 1.69 -9.30
N GLN A 75 -8.78 1.71 -8.22
CA GLN A 75 -9.88 2.64 -8.02
C GLN A 75 -9.48 3.95 -7.35
N ALA A 76 -8.19 4.12 -7.01
CA ALA A 76 -7.68 5.34 -6.38
C ALA A 76 -7.86 6.54 -7.33
N PRO A 77 -8.50 7.65 -6.91
CA PRO A 77 -8.80 8.77 -7.79
C PRO A 77 -7.56 9.36 -8.46
N GLN A 78 -6.50 9.59 -7.68
CA GLN A 78 -5.24 10.11 -8.18
C GLN A 78 -4.13 9.86 -7.16
N MET A 79 -3.12 9.07 -7.56
CA MET A 79 -1.88 8.98 -6.79
C MET A 79 -1.20 10.35 -6.72
N ASN A 80 -0.73 10.73 -5.53
CA ASN A 80 -0.07 12.02 -5.33
C ASN A 80 1.22 12.15 -6.15
N GLN A 81 1.50 13.33 -6.70
CA GLN A 81 2.70 13.56 -7.52
C GLN A 81 4.00 13.42 -6.70
N ASN A 82 3.94 13.67 -5.39
CA ASN A 82 5.07 13.59 -4.48
C ASN A 82 5.41 12.15 -4.04
N VAL A 83 4.70 11.12 -4.52
CA VAL A 83 5.02 9.72 -4.19
C VAL A 83 6.41 9.30 -4.67
N THR A 84 6.93 9.94 -5.72
CA THR A 84 8.30 9.74 -6.22
C THR A 84 9.39 10.14 -5.22
N LEU A 85 9.03 10.95 -4.21
CA LEU A 85 9.90 11.35 -3.11
C LEU A 85 9.94 10.30 -1.98
N ILE A 86 9.09 9.27 -2.02
CA ILE A 86 9.10 8.17 -1.06
C ILE A 86 10.23 7.21 -1.45
N LYS A 87 11.34 7.28 -0.71
CA LYS A 87 12.57 6.52 -1.00
C LYS A 87 13.09 5.77 0.23
N GLY A 88 14.02 4.86 -0.03
CA GLY A 88 14.76 4.09 0.97
C GLY A 88 14.14 2.74 1.28
N MET A 89 14.58 2.15 2.40
CA MET A 89 14.25 0.75 2.72
C MET A 89 12.90 0.62 3.44
N ILE A 90 12.13 -0.42 3.08
CA ILE A 90 10.96 -0.91 3.82
C ILE A 90 10.80 -2.42 3.61
N CYS A 91 10.52 -3.17 4.68
CA CYS A 91 10.30 -4.62 4.62
C CYS A 91 11.37 -5.42 3.84
N GLY A 92 12.63 -4.97 3.86
CA GLY A 92 13.74 -5.60 3.13
C GLY A 92 13.92 -5.13 1.68
N TYR A 93 13.03 -4.29 1.15
CA TYR A 93 13.08 -3.76 -0.22
C TYR A 93 13.53 -2.30 -0.23
N ARG A 94 14.23 -1.89 -1.29
CA ARG A 94 14.42 -0.49 -1.64
C ARG A 94 13.27 -0.05 -2.53
N VAL A 95 12.46 0.90 -2.07
CA VAL A 95 11.18 1.24 -2.71
C VAL A 95 11.36 1.72 -4.15
N GLU A 96 12.37 2.55 -4.40
CA GLU A 96 12.69 3.11 -5.71
C GLU A 96 13.18 2.07 -6.74
N GLU A 97 13.57 0.87 -6.30
CA GLU A 97 14.03 -0.23 -7.16
C GLU A 97 12.94 -1.27 -7.43
N ILE A 98 11.73 -1.10 -6.88
CA ILE A 98 10.62 -2.03 -7.13
C ILE A 98 10.08 -1.81 -8.55
N GLU A 99 10.17 -2.84 -9.38
CA GLU A 99 9.71 -2.83 -10.77
C GLU A 99 8.18 -2.95 -10.89
N ASP A 100 7.57 -3.82 -10.08
CA ASP A 100 6.11 -4.00 -10.10
C ASP A 100 5.41 -2.78 -9.50
N ASP A 101 4.57 -2.13 -10.32
CA ASP A 101 3.91 -0.87 -9.96
C ASP A 101 2.98 -1.01 -8.75
N LEU A 102 2.19 -2.09 -8.68
CA LEU A 102 1.27 -2.30 -7.57
C LEU A 102 2.01 -2.61 -6.28
N MET A 103 3.04 -3.46 -6.35
CA MET A 103 3.93 -3.73 -5.22
C MET A 103 4.58 -2.44 -4.72
N ARG A 104 5.06 -1.58 -5.63
CA ARG A 104 5.66 -0.29 -5.27
C ARG A 104 4.66 0.62 -4.58
N LYS A 105 3.42 0.72 -5.07
CA LYS A 105 2.32 1.47 -4.43
C LYS A 105 2.00 0.95 -3.01
N ILE A 106 1.94 -0.36 -2.83
CA ILE A 106 1.74 -0.98 -1.52
C ILE A 106 2.91 -0.65 -0.59
N ARG A 107 4.16 -0.71 -1.07
CA ARG A 107 5.35 -0.35 -0.28
C ARG A 107 5.46 1.13 0.02
N TYR A 108 4.92 2.01 -0.81
CA TYR A 108 4.74 3.42 -0.45
C TYR A 108 3.87 3.56 0.78
N LEU A 109 2.71 2.90 0.82
CA LEU A 109 1.82 2.93 1.98
C LEU A 109 2.52 2.40 3.23
N ASP A 110 3.12 1.20 3.15
CA ASP A 110 3.86 0.60 4.27
C ASP A 110 4.96 1.52 4.80
N LYS A 111 5.69 2.19 3.89
CA LYS A 111 6.75 3.13 4.24
C LYS A 111 6.22 4.33 5.00
N LEU A 112 5.14 4.95 4.55
CA LEU A 112 4.55 6.12 5.19
C LEU A 112 4.02 5.77 6.60
N ILE A 113 3.34 4.63 6.74
CA ILE A 113 2.87 4.15 8.06
C ILE A 113 4.04 3.78 8.97
N ASP A 114 5.13 3.23 8.43
CA ASP A 114 6.35 2.96 9.20
C ASP A 114 7.02 4.24 9.69
N GLU A 115 7.02 5.29 8.87
CA GLU A 115 7.51 6.62 9.26
C GLU A 115 6.67 7.25 10.36
N LEU A 116 5.35 7.10 10.30
CA LEU A 116 4.42 7.50 11.37
C LEU A 116 4.74 6.76 12.68
N ALA A 117 4.88 5.43 12.61
CA ALA A 117 5.19 4.59 13.76
C ALA A 117 6.60 4.86 14.35
N LYS A 118 7.52 5.39 13.55
CA LYS A 118 8.85 5.86 13.98
C LYS A 118 8.83 7.29 14.57
N GLY A 119 7.65 7.90 14.66
CA GLY A 119 7.48 9.20 15.29
C GLY A 119 7.85 10.38 14.39
N LYS A 120 7.95 10.21 13.06
CA LYS A 120 8.14 11.35 12.15
C LYS A 120 6.92 12.28 12.20
N SER A 121 7.12 13.57 11.96
CA SER A 121 6.01 14.53 11.82
C SER A 121 5.23 14.29 10.53
N MET A 122 3.93 14.63 10.54
CA MET A 122 3.09 14.54 9.35
C MET A 122 3.67 15.32 8.17
N GLU A 123 4.17 16.54 8.40
CA GLU A 123 4.85 17.33 7.37
C GLU A 123 5.99 16.56 6.67
N LYS A 124 6.82 15.82 7.42
CA LYS A 124 7.90 15.01 6.83
C LYS A 124 7.33 13.79 6.09
N ILE A 125 6.30 13.15 6.64
CA ILE A 125 5.65 11.98 6.03
C ILE A 125 5.00 12.36 4.70
N LEU A 126 4.29 13.49 4.66
CA LEU A 126 3.60 14.03 3.49
C LEU A 126 4.52 14.86 2.57
N ARG A 127 5.84 14.76 2.77
CA ARG A 127 6.89 15.35 1.92
C ARG A 127 6.74 16.87 1.76
N GLY A 128 6.44 17.57 2.84
CA GLY A 128 6.24 19.02 2.87
C GLY A 128 4.85 19.47 2.40
N SER A 129 3.96 18.53 2.05
CA SER A 129 2.55 18.85 1.84
C SER A 129 1.91 19.09 3.21
N ASN A 130 1.22 20.21 3.38
CA ASN A 130 0.44 20.44 4.59
C ASN A 130 -0.79 19.51 4.54
N PRO A 131 -1.11 18.77 5.63
CA PRO A 131 -2.28 17.90 5.70
C PRO A 131 -3.61 18.65 5.53
#